data_AF-A0A840T023-F1
#
_entry.id   AF-A0A840T023-F1
#
_cell.length_a   1.000
_cell.length_b   1.000
_cell.length_c   1.000
_cell.angle_alpha   90.00
_cell.angle_beta   90.00
_cell.angle_gamma   90.00
#
_symmetry.space_group_name_H-M   'P 1'
#
loop_
_entity.id
_entity.type
_entity.pdbx_description
1 polymer ?
#
loop_
_entity_poly.entity_id
_entity_poly.type
_entity_poly.pdbx_seq_one_letter_code
_entity_poly.pdbx_strand_id
1 'polypeptide(L)'
;MTRRSTPQRRIDDEAFPVRVKLLVPEGGFERQFDDLYRWLDQEVGRGEYAFHAASALGISRDAVAVYFRAPETAHRFVACFPDLLLADGTDSVVYTSPYLPFGRPQDEKSPMCNLYSMTRSQEAMRRLFAGLDDRAGNMPPLPGIYPDYPAPIIRNAGEGRELVMARWGMPTPPQYLAGKKVDRGVTNIRQTSSSHWRPWLGPEHRCLVPFTSFAENETLADGSRPPVWFAFDETRPLAFFAGLWATWTSTRKVKEGPVTADLFGFLTTTPNAEVRAVHPKAMPAILTEP
;
A
#
# COMPACT_ATOMS: atom_id res chain seq x y z
N MET A 1 -35.32 -33.02 12.25
CA MET A 1 -34.43 -31.98 12.82
C MET A 1 -33.03 -32.55 12.90
N THR A 2 -32.12 -32.15 12.04
CA THR A 2 -30.74 -32.67 12.01
C THR A 2 -29.90 -31.85 12.97
N ARG A 3 -29.40 -32.48 14.03
CA ARG A 3 -28.46 -31.87 14.98
C ARG A 3 -27.16 -31.59 14.21
N ARG A 4 -26.88 -30.33 13.87
CA ARG A 4 -25.54 -29.93 13.41
C ARG A 4 -24.60 -30.07 14.59
N SER A 5 -23.70 -31.06 14.56
CA SER A 5 -22.60 -31.16 15.51
C SER A 5 -21.70 -29.93 15.40
N THR A 6 -21.19 -29.45 16.53
CA THR A 6 -20.19 -28.38 16.56
C THR A 6 -18.95 -28.83 15.77
N PRO A 7 -18.42 -28.02 14.83
CA PRO A 7 -17.20 -28.38 14.10
C PRO A 7 -16.01 -28.61 15.04
N GLN A 8 -15.21 -29.66 14.78
CA GLN A 8 -14.06 -30.03 15.64
C GLN A 8 -13.11 -28.86 15.90
N ARG A 9 -12.82 -28.01 14.90
CA ARG A 9 -11.99 -26.82 15.08
C ARG A 9 -12.46 -25.87 16.19
N ARG A 10 -13.78 -25.77 16.43
CA ARG A 10 -14.34 -24.93 17.49
C ARG A 10 -14.13 -25.56 18.85
N ILE A 11 -14.21 -26.89 18.91
CA ILE A 11 -13.91 -27.65 20.12
C ILE A 11 -12.42 -27.50 20.46
N ASP A 12 -11.54 -27.60 19.47
CA ASP A 12 -10.09 -27.49 19.69
C ASP A 12 -9.65 -26.04 19.98
N ASP A 13 -10.29 -25.02 19.39
CA ASP A 13 -10.12 -23.61 19.77
C ASP A 13 -10.45 -23.37 21.26
N GLU A 14 -11.37 -24.14 21.85
CA GLU A 14 -11.71 -24.08 23.29
C GLU A 14 -10.79 -24.98 24.14
N ALA A 15 -10.33 -26.11 23.61
CA ALA A 15 -9.56 -27.11 24.35
C ALA A 15 -8.06 -26.80 24.46
N PHE A 16 -7.49 -26.09 23.48
CA PHE A 16 -6.06 -25.77 23.44
C PHE A 16 -5.84 -24.26 23.61
N PRO A 17 -5.14 -23.84 24.68
CA PRO A 17 -4.96 -22.42 24.99
C PRO A 17 -3.97 -21.70 24.05
N VAL A 18 -3.13 -22.44 23.33
CA VAL A 18 -2.10 -21.85 22.44
C VAL A 18 -2.32 -22.29 21.01
N ARG A 19 -2.27 -21.33 20.09
CA ARG A 19 -2.43 -21.58 18.65
C ARG A 19 -1.37 -20.82 17.87
N VAL A 20 -0.65 -21.54 17.02
CA VAL A 20 0.26 -20.99 16.02
C VAL A 20 -0.42 -21.10 14.66
N LYS A 21 -0.46 -19.99 13.92
CA LYS A 21 -0.94 -20.00 12.53
C LYS A 21 0.23 -19.87 11.59
N LEU A 22 0.24 -20.67 10.52
CA LEU A 22 1.29 -20.70 9.51
C LEU A 22 0.68 -20.38 8.15
N LEU A 23 1.37 -19.60 7.32
CA LEU A 23 0.98 -19.38 5.93
C LEU A 23 1.24 -20.64 5.12
N VAL A 24 0.33 -20.96 4.21
CA VAL A 24 0.51 -22.03 3.22
C VAL A 24 1.37 -21.47 2.08
N PRO A 25 2.54 -22.07 1.76
CA PRO A 25 3.36 -21.64 0.62
C PRO A 25 2.64 -21.77 -0.73
N GLU A 26 3.09 -21.06 -1.76
CA GLU A 26 2.48 -21.05 -3.10
C GLU A 26 2.46 -22.44 -3.79
N GLY A 27 3.36 -23.35 -3.38
CA GLY A 27 3.39 -24.77 -3.78
C GLY A 27 2.77 -25.75 -2.77
N GLY A 28 2.19 -25.26 -1.67
CA GLY A 28 1.80 -26.08 -0.52
C GLY A 28 2.99 -26.50 0.34
N PHE A 29 2.74 -27.29 1.38
CA PHE A 29 3.78 -27.70 2.34
C PHE A 29 4.68 -28.86 1.85
N GLU A 30 4.36 -29.50 0.73
CA GLU A 30 5.11 -30.64 0.18
C GLU A 30 5.65 -31.60 1.26
N ARG A 31 6.97 -31.86 1.30
CA ARG A 31 7.64 -32.73 2.29
C ARG A 31 7.73 -32.12 3.69
N GLN A 32 7.62 -30.79 3.81
CA GLN A 32 7.65 -30.12 5.11
C GLN A 32 6.47 -30.56 5.98
N PHE A 33 5.35 -30.95 5.38
CA PHE A 33 4.19 -31.45 6.11
C PHE A 33 4.49 -32.74 6.87
N ASP A 34 5.18 -33.70 6.24
CA ASP A 34 5.55 -34.97 6.88
C ASP A 34 6.54 -34.78 8.04
N ASP A 35 7.48 -33.85 7.87
CA ASP A 35 8.46 -33.51 8.92
C ASP A 35 7.78 -32.82 10.11
N LEU A 36 6.80 -31.96 9.84
CA LEU A 36 6.01 -31.25 10.83
C LEU A 36 5.15 -32.22 11.66
N TYR A 37 4.44 -33.14 11.00
CA TYR A 37 3.67 -34.20 11.70
C TYR A 37 4.58 -35.15 12.48
N ARG A 38 5.73 -35.54 11.92
CA ARG A 38 6.68 -36.41 12.61
C ARG A 38 7.19 -35.76 13.90
N TRP A 39 7.55 -34.49 13.83
CA TRP A 39 7.97 -33.73 15.01
C TRP A 39 6.85 -33.62 16.03
N LEU A 40 5.61 -33.30 15.61
CA LEU A 40 4.46 -33.21 16.52
C LEU A 40 4.20 -34.55 17.23
N ASP A 41 4.25 -35.65 16.50
CA ASP A 41 4.05 -36.99 17.06
C ASP A 41 5.16 -37.39 18.05
N GLN A 42 6.41 -36.99 17.78
CA GLN A 42 7.58 -37.35 18.61
C GLN A 42 7.75 -36.46 19.83
N GLU A 43 7.59 -35.15 19.67
CA GLU A 43 7.95 -34.14 20.67
C GLU A 43 6.76 -33.64 21.48
N VAL A 44 5.54 -33.77 20.95
CA VAL A 44 4.31 -33.36 21.63
C VAL A 44 3.47 -34.57 22.04
N GLY A 45 3.38 -35.56 21.16
CA GLY A 45 2.59 -36.77 21.37
C GLY A 45 1.19 -36.66 20.77
N ARG A 46 0.70 -37.77 20.22
CA ARG A 46 -0.63 -37.85 19.61
C ARG A 46 -1.73 -37.56 20.63
N GLY A 47 -2.63 -36.64 20.28
CA GLY A 47 -3.73 -36.21 21.15
C GLY A 47 -3.41 -34.97 22.02
N GLU A 48 -2.14 -34.56 22.08
CA GLU A 48 -1.69 -33.38 22.82
C GLU A 48 -1.48 -32.15 21.93
N TYR A 49 -1.83 -32.28 20.64
CA TYR A 49 -1.95 -31.20 19.67
C TYR A 49 -3.20 -31.37 18.81
N ALA A 50 -3.63 -30.28 18.15
CA ALA A 50 -4.60 -30.33 17.07
C ALA A 50 -4.09 -29.58 15.85
N PHE A 51 -4.62 -29.92 14.67
CA PHE A 51 -4.19 -29.34 13.40
C PHE A 51 -5.41 -29.12 12.49
N HIS A 52 -5.63 -27.88 12.05
CA HIS A 52 -6.77 -27.53 11.20
C HIS A 52 -6.38 -26.55 10.08
N ALA A 53 -7.09 -26.62 8.96
CA ALA A 53 -7.06 -25.55 7.96
C ALA A 53 -7.57 -24.24 8.58
N ALA A 54 -6.88 -23.15 8.29
CA ALA A 54 -7.14 -21.82 8.82
C ALA A 54 -7.22 -20.78 7.69
N SER A 55 -7.49 -19.55 8.09
CA SER A 55 -7.43 -18.36 7.24
C SER A 55 -6.60 -17.31 7.96
N ALA A 56 -5.70 -16.66 7.24
CA ALA A 56 -5.11 -15.41 7.68
C ALA A 56 -6.19 -14.32 7.56
N LEU A 57 -6.54 -13.70 8.69
CA LEU A 57 -7.43 -12.53 8.77
C LEU A 57 -8.80 -12.63 8.04
N GLY A 58 -9.32 -13.85 7.86
CA GLY A 58 -10.65 -14.06 7.25
C GLY A 58 -10.68 -14.04 5.72
N ILE A 59 -9.52 -13.96 5.06
CA ILE A 59 -9.38 -14.14 3.61
C ILE A 59 -9.07 -15.63 3.34
N SER A 60 -9.48 -16.16 2.19
CA SER A 60 -9.65 -17.60 1.95
C SER A 60 -8.40 -18.47 2.20
N ARG A 61 -8.54 -19.55 3.00
CA ARG A 61 -7.73 -20.79 3.11
C ARG A 61 -6.24 -20.72 2.71
N ASP A 62 -5.55 -19.71 3.18
CA ASP A 62 -4.13 -19.44 2.95
C ASP A 62 -3.27 -19.78 4.17
N ALA A 63 -3.85 -20.41 5.20
CA ALA A 63 -3.16 -20.72 6.44
C ALA A 63 -3.54 -22.10 7.00
N VAL A 64 -2.70 -22.59 7.90
CA VAL A 64 -2.98 -23.73 8.81
C VAL A 64 -2.81 -23.29 10.24
N ALA A 65 -3.56 -23.90 11.15
CA ALA A 65 -3.48 -23.66 12.59
C ALA A 65 -3.05 -24.92 13.31
N VAL A 66 -1.99 -24.79 14.11
CA VAL A 66 -1.47 -25.83 15.01
C VAL A 66 -1.74 -25.40 16.44
N TYR A 67 -2.30 -26.32 17.22
CA TYR A 67 -2.78 -26.08 18.57
C TYR A 67 -1.93 -26.82 19.58
N PHE A 68 -1.61 -26.17 20.70
CA PHE A 68 -0.74 -26.68 21.75
C PHE A 68 -1.35 -26.43 23.13
N ARG A 69 -1.04 -27.31 24.09
CA ARG A 69 -1.41 -27.12 25.50
C ARG A 69 -0.57 -26.09 26.23
N ALA A 70 0.69 -25.91 25.80
CA ALA A 70 1.67 -25.10 26.50
C ALA A 70 2.43 -24.18 25.52
N PRO A 71 2.72 -22.92 25.90
CA PRO A 71 3.44 -21.97 25.05
C PRO A 71 4.89 -22.38 24.79
N GLU A 72 5.53 -23.11 25.71
CA GLU A 72 6.89 -23.62 25.56
C GLU A 72 6.99 -24.60 24.37
N THR A 73 5.97 -25.45 24.21
CA THR A 73 5.88 -26.38 23.08
C THR A 73 5.69 -25.64 21.76
N ALA A 74 4.83 -24.62 21.74
CA ALA A 74 4.63 -23.78 20.57
C ALA A 74 5.91 -23.02 20.18
N HIS A 75 6.67 -22.53 21.16
CA HIS A 75 7.95 -21.86 20.93
C HIS A 75 8.99 -22.82 20.33
N ARG A 76 9.14 -24.03 20.90
CA ARG A 76 10.03 -25.07 20.35
C ARG A 76 9.64 -25.47 18.94
N PHE A 77 8.34 -25.56 18.66
CA PHE A 77 7.82 -25.86 17.34
C PHE A 77 8.27 -24.81 16.32
N VAL A 78 8.04 -23.52 16.58
CA VAL A 78 8.47 -22.44 15.67
C VAL A 78 9.99 -22.41 15.51
N ALA A 79 10.75 -22.64 16.58
CA ALA A 79 12.21 -22.67 16.53
C ALA A 79 12.75 -23.85 15.70
N CYS A 80 12.06 -25.00 15.67
CA CYS A 80 12.46 -26.17 14.90
C CYS A 80 12.18 -26.02 13.40
N PHE A 81 11.26 -25.14 13.03
CA PHE A 81 10.84 -24.91 11.65
C PHE A 81 10.97 -23.42 11.27
N PRO A 82 12.20 -22.86 11.24
CA PRO A 82 12.42 -21.43 11.05
C PRO A 82 11.98 -20.91 9.66
N ASP A 83 11.90 -21.80 8.67
CA ASP A 83 11.48 -21.46 7.31
C ASP A 83 9.96 -21.32 7.15
N LEU A 84 9.18 -21.67 8.19
CA LEU A 84 7.73 -21.53 8.17
C LEU A 84 7.32 -20.10 8.53
N LEU A 85 6.63 -19.44 7.61
CA LEU A 85 6.11 -18.10 7.83
C LEU A 85 4.88 -18.13 8.74
N LEU A 86 4.89 -17.31 9.80
CA LEU A 86 3.74 -17.15 10.68
C LEU A 86 2.63 -16.35 9.98
N ALA A 87 1.40 -16.85 10.06
CA ALA A 87 0.20 -16.10 9.70
C ALA A 87 -0.33 -15.32 10.91
N ASP A 88 0.56 -14.59 11.60
CA ASP A 88 0.26 -13.80 12.79
C ASP A 88 -0.54 -12.52 12.47
N GLY A 89 -0.49 -12.09 11.21
CA GLY A 89 -1.20 -10.93 10.71
C GLY A 89 -0.70 -9.62 11.31
N THR A 90 0.44 -9.59 12.00
CA THR A 90 0.94 -8.37 12.66
C THR A 90 1.39 -7.31 11.67
N ASP A 91 1.81 -7.73 10.48
CA ASP A 91 2.13 -6.85 9.34
C ASP A 91 0.88 -6.40 8.58
N SER A 92 -0.30 -6.89 8.96
CA SER A 92 -1.53 -6.48 8.32
C SER A 92 -1.97 -5.10 8.73
N VAL A 93 -2.36 -4.30 7.74
CA VAL A 93 -2.89 -2.96 7.93
C VAL A 93 -4.19 -2.90 8.76
N VAL A 94 -4.87 -4.04 8.97
CA VAL A 94 -6.06 -4.14 9.83
C VAL A 94 -5.76 -4.67 11.24
N TYR A 95 -4.52 -5.08 11.52
CA TYR A 95 -4.13 -5.55 12.84
C TYR A 95 -4.01 -4.39 13.82
N THR A 96 -4.59 -4.57 15.02
CA THR A 96 -4.62 -3.55 16.08
C THR A 96 -4.00 -4.15 17.34
N SER A 97 -2.89 -3.57 17.83
CA SER A 97 -2.18 -3.99 19.06
C SER A 97 -2.44 -3.01 20.21
N PRO A 98 -2.62 -3.49 21.47
CA PRO A 98 -2.86 -2.64 22.64
C PRO A 98 -1.68 -1.69 23.02
N TYR A 99 -0.49 -1.91 22.47
CA TYR A 99 0.66 -1.00 22.61
C TYR A 99 0.71 0.08 21.51
N LEU A 100 -0.24 0.09 20.58
CA LEU A 100 -0.43 1.18 19.63
C LEU A 100 -1.47 2.15 20.22
N PRO A 101 -1.13 3.43 20.50
CA PRO A 101 -2.15 4.41 20.83
C PRO A 101 -3.12 4.55 19.67
N PHE A 102 -4.43 4.55 19.98
CA PHE A 102 -5.52 4.64 19.02
C PHE A 102 -5.23 5.67 17.91
N GLY A 103 -5.09 5.19 16.67
CA GLY A 103 -5.26 5.99 15.47
C GLY A 103 -4.06 6.78 14.93
N ARG A 104 -2.81 6.48 15.31
CA ARG A 104 -1.62 6.93 14.54
C ARG A 104 -0.43 5.96 14.67
N PRO A 105 0.07 5.35 13.58
CA PRO A 105 1.42 4.79 13.57
C PRO A 105 2.43 5.91 13.84
N GLN A 106 3.36 5.70 14.77
CA GLN A 106 4.37 6.69 15.16
C GLN A 106 5.41 6.96 14.04
N ASP A 107 5.41 6.14 12.98
CA ASP A 107 6.27 6.30 11.80
C ASP A 107 5.61 6.97 10.59
N GLU A 108 4.32 7.30 10.65
CA GLU A 108 3.60 7.92 9.51
C GLU A 108 3.70 9.46 9.52
N LYS A 109 4.89 9.97 9.83
CA LYS A 109 5.27 11.39 9.64
C LYS A 109 6.36 11.57 8.59
N SER A 110 6.48 10.65 7.64
CA SER A 110 6.88 11.08 6.30
C SER A 110 5.73 10.73 5.38
N PRO A 111 4.95 11.69 4.88
CA PRO A 111 4.23 11.43 3.64
C PRO A 111 5.30 10.99 2.64
N MET A 112 5.26 9.72 2.26
CA MET A 112 6.03 9.18 1.15
C MET A 112 5.87 10.05 -0.08
N CYS A 113 6.91 10.12 -0.92
CA CYS A 113 7.05 11.00 -2.08
C CYS A 113 6.10 12.20 -2.02
N ASN A 114 6.42 13.16 -1.16
CA ASN A 114 5.67 14.39 -0.97
C ASN A 114 6.31 15.57 -1.72
N LEU A 115 7.25 15.28 -2.61
CA LEU A 115 7.93 16.25 -3.44
C LEU A 115 8.43 15.55 -4.70
N TYR A 116 8.12 16.12 -5.86
CA TYR A 116 8.72 15.71 -7.12
C TYR A 116 8.93 16.91 -8.04
N SER A 117 9.62 16.71 -9.16
CA SER A 117 9.87 17.74 -10.15
C SER A 117 9.39 17.29 -11.53
N MET A 118 9.01 18.25 -12.36
CA MET A 118 8.74 18.06 -13.78
C MET A 118 9.36 19.23 -14.54
N THR A 119 10.56 19.00 -15.08
CA THR A 119 11.37 20.07 -15.72
C THR A 119 11.45 19.96 -17.23
N ARG A 120 10.84 18.92 -17.83
CA ARG A 120 10.74 18.82 -19.29
C ARG A 120 9.65 19.71 -19.86
N SER A 121 9.83 20.08 -21.13
CA SER A 121 8.89 20.92 -21.84
C SER A 121 7.58 20.19 -22.10
N GLN A 122 6.52 20.98 -22.24
CA GLN A 122 5.21 20.53 -22.70
C GLN A 122 5.29 19.81 -24.05
N GLU A 123 6.13 20.32 -24.95
CA GLU A 123 6.40 19.70 -26.25
C GLU A 123 6.99 18.30 -26.13
N ALA A 124 7.81 18.01 -25.11
CA ALA A 124 8.33 16.66 -24.90
C ALA A 124 7.22 15.65 -24.60
N MET A 125 6.18 16.05 -23.87
CA MET A 125 5.00 15.21 -23.64
C MET A 125 4.16 15.06 -24.92
N ARG A 126 3.93 16.16 -25.66
CA ARG A 126 3.17 16.13 -26.92
C ARG A 126 3.78 15.18 -27.95
N ARG A 127 5.11 15.08 -28.00
CA ARG A 127 5.81 14.15 -28.91
C ARG A 127 5.62 12.68 -28.56
N LEU A 128 5.34 12.35 -27.30
CA LEU A 128 5.12 10.97 -26.87
C LEU A 128 3.69 10.48 -27.15
N PHE A 129 2.71 11.40 -27.24
CA PHE A 129 1.30 11.05 -27.39
C PHE A 129 0.72 11.69 -28.65
N ALA A 130 0.56 10.89 -29.70
CA ALA A 130 -0.12 11.33 -30.92
C ALA A 130 -1.56 11.77 -30.60
N GLY A 131 -1.95 12.96 -31.08
CA GLY A 131 -3.31 13.49 -30.89
C GLY A 131 -3.63 13.95 -29.46
N LEU A 132 -2.62 14.21 -28.63
CA LEU A 132 -2.80 14.77 -27.29
C LEU A 132 -3.44 16.16 -27.36
N ASP A 133 -4.64 16.31 -26.78
CA ASP A 133 -5.30 17.61 -26.61
C ASP A 133 -4.64 18.35 -25.45
N ASP A 134 -3.93 19.43 -25.77
CA ASP A 134 -3.14 20.15 -24.78
C ASP A 134 -3.89 21.35 -24.21
N ARG A 135 -4.31 21.21 -22.94
CA ARG A 135 -5.08 22.19 -22.18
C ARG A 135 -4.36 22.64 -20.91
N ALA A 136 -3.09 22.29 -20.72
CA ALA A 136 -2.34 22.68 -19.53
C ALA A 136 -1.98 24.18 -19.52
N GLY A 137 -2.11 24.87 -20.65
CA GLY A 137 -1.71 26.27 -20.80
C GLY A 137 -0.19 26.42 -20.86
N ASN A 138 0.35 27.54 -20.35
CA ASN A 138 1.80 27.73 -20.27
C ASN A 138 2.37 26.93 -19.09
N MET A 139 3.17 25.91 -19.38
CA MET A 139 3.79 25.06 -18.36
C MET A 139 5.28 25.40 -18.18
N PRO A 140 5.66 26.21 -17.19
CA PRO A 140 7.07 26.43 -16.87
C PRO A 140 7.70 25.16 -16.29
N PRO A 141 9.04 25.04 -16.25
CA PRO A 141 9.70 24.01 -15.47
C PRO A 141 9.25 24.07 -14.00
N LEU A 142 8.88 22.91 -13.45
CA LEU A 142 8.41 22.76 -12.08
C LEU A 142 9.49 22.02 -11.26
N PRO A 143 10.48 22.72 -10.67
CA PRO A 143 11.57 22.09 -9.93
C PRO A 143 11.11 21.47 -8.59
N GLY A 144 9.92 21.86 -8.10
CA GLY A 144 9.32 21.31 -6.90
C GLY A 144 7.80 21.42 -6.95
N ILE A 145 7.14 20.27 -6.94
CA ILE A 145 5.70 20.10 -6.89
C ILE A 145 5.37 19.51 -5.53
N TYR A 146 4.50 20.18 -4.77
CA TYR A 146 4.13 19.83 -3.40
C TYR A 146 2.66 19.39 -3.33
N PRO A 147 2.25 18.63 -2.30
CA PRO A 147 0.86 18.30 -2.05
C PRO A 147 -0.02 19.54 -2.07
N ASP A 148 -1.22 19.40 -2.62
CA ASP A 148 -2.21 20.46 -2.81
C ASP A 148 -1.88 21.49 -3.92
N TYR A 149 -0.75 21.35 -4.63
CA TYR A 149 -0.38 22.23 -5.74
C TYR A 149 -0.90 21.67 -7.07
N PRO A 150 -1.14 22.55 -8.07
CA PRO A 150 -1.44 22.12 -9.42
C PRO A 150 -0.19 21.52 -10.08
N ALA A 151 -0.38 20.45 -10.86
CA ALA A 151 0.66 19.79 -11.64
C ALA A 151 0.07 19.21 -12.94
N PRO A 152 0.89 19.05 -14.00
CA PRO A 152 0.43 18.43 -15.23
C PRO A 152 0.06 16.97 -15.01
N ILE A 153 -1.03 16.52 -15.61
CA ILE A 153 -1.35 15.09 -15.79
C ILE A 153 -1.82 14.86 -17.22
N ILE A 154 -1.59 13.64 -17.72
CA ILE A 154 -2.19 13.18 -18.97
C ILE A 154 -3.29 12.18 -18.61
N ARG A 155 -4.51 12.45 -19.02
CA ARG A 155 -5.67 11.61 -18.68
C ARG A 155 -6.50 11.29 -19.91
N ASN A 156 -7.35 10.28 -19.80
CA ASN A 156 -8.33 9.97 -20.84
C ASN A 156 -9.43 11.04 -20.86
N ALA A 157 -9.79 11.53 -22.04
CA ALA A 157 -10.88 12.50 -22.25
C ALA A 157 -11.59 12.24 -23.58
N GLY A 158 -12.86 11.83 -23.50
CA GLY A 158 -13.63 11.42 -24.68
C GLY A 158 -12.93 10.29 -25.44
N GLU A 159 -12.76 10.47 -26.75
CA GLU A 159 -12.08 9.52 -27.65
C GLU A 159 -10.55 9.62 -27.61
N GLY A 160 -9.97 10.53 -26.80
CA GLY A 160 -8.55 10.84 -26.82
C GLY A 160 -7.92 10.97 -25.44
N ARG A 161 -6.75 11.60 -25.41
CA ARG A 161 -6.02 11.96 -24.20
C ARG A 161 -5.87 13.46 -24.16
N GLU A 162 -5.95 14.03 -22.96
CA GLU A 162 -5.67 15.45 -22.75
C GLU A 162 -4.56 15.64 -21.71
N LEU A 163 -3.75 16.68 -21.92
CA LEU A 163 -2.79 17.20 -20.95
C LEU A 163 -3.42 18.39 -20.23
N VAL A 164 -3.58 18.28 -18.90
CA VAL A 164 -4.26 19.29 -18.08
C VAL A 164 -3.50 19.55 -16.79
N MET A 165 -3.76 20.69 -16.15
CA MET A 165 -3.32 20.94 -14.78
C MET A 165 -4.37 20.41 -13.79
N ALA A 166 -3.96 19.56 -12.85
CA ALA A 166 -4.80 19.02 -11.78
C ALA A 166 -4.15 19.23 -10.42
N ARG A 167 -4.93 19.23 -9.33
CA ARG A 167 -4.44 19.48 -7.96
C ARG A 167 -4.03 18.17 -7.29
N TRP A 168 -2.82 18.14 -6.72
CA TRP A 168 -2.28 16.92 -6.14
C TRP A 168 -2.87 16.59 -4.76
N GLY A 169 -3.67 15.53 -4.68
CA GLY A 169 -4.26 15.02 -3.45
C GLY A 169 -5.70 14.54 -3.68
N MET A 170 -5.86 13.25 -3.95
CA MET A 170 -7.16 12.58 -4.10
C MET A 170 -8.05 12.73 -2.87
N PRO A 171 -9.37 12.51 -2.98
CA PRO A 171 -10.27 12.58 -1.83
C PRO A 171 -9.82 11.68 -0.67
N THR A 172 -9.85 12.21 0.55
CA THR A 172 -9.54 11.43 1.77
C THR A 172 -10.74 10.57 2.16
N PRO A 173 -10.53 9.31 2.61
CA PRO A 173 -11.64 8.48 3.09
C PRO A 173 -12.45 9.18 4.21
N PRO A 174 -13.80 9.16 4.17
CA PRO A 174 -14.63 9.94 5.07
C PRO A 174 -14.34 9.73 6.56
N GLN A 175 -13.98 8.50 6.95
CA GLN A 175 -13.62 8.17 8.34
C GLN A 175 -12.43 8.97 8.88
N TYR A 176 -11.51 9.42 8.01
CA TYR A 176 -10.36 10.25 8.40
C TYR A 176 -10.65 11.76 8.39
N LEU A 177 -11.82 12.15 7.89
CA LEU A 177 -12.28 13.55 7.86
C LEU A 177 -13.12 13.92 9.09
N ALA A 178 -13.47 12.96 9.96
CA ALA A 178 -14.21 13.23 11.18
C ALA A 178 -13.48 14.27 12.06
N GLY A 179 -14.18 15.36 12.39
CA GLY A 179 -13.63 16.48 13.17
C GLY A 179 -12.59 17.34 12.44
N LYS A 180 -12.38 17.14 11.13
CA LYS A 180 -11.50 17.97 10.29
C LYS A 180 -12.31 19.04 9.56
N LYS A 181 -11.77 20.26 9.53
CA LYS A 181 -12.34 21.38 8.75
C LYS A 181 -11.86 21.41 7.30
N VAL A 182 -10.84 20.61 6.97
CA VAL A 182 -10.21 20.57 5.66
C VAL A 182 -9.87 19.14 5.26
N ASP A 183 -9.95 18.86 3.97
CA ASP A 183 -9.39 17.67 3.34
C ASP A 183 -8.02 18.02 2.77
N ARG A 184 -6.96 17.41 3.31
CA ARG A 184 -5.58 17.58 2.82
C ARG A 184 -5.27 16.72 1.60
N GLY A 185 -6.16 15.79 1.29
CA GLY A 185 -6.04 14.84 0.19
C GLY A 185 -5.01 13.75 0.43
N VAL A 186 -5.15 12.70 -0.38
CA VAL A 186 -4.25 11.55 -0.42
C VAL A 186 -3.40 11.66 -1.69
N THR A 187 -2.11 11.90 -1.50
CA THR A 187 -1.17 12.10 -2.62
C THR A 187 -0.67 10.80 -3.23
N ASN A 188 -0.52 9.78 -2.39
CA ASN A 188 -0.01 8.46 -2.72
C ASN A 188 -1.12 7.43 -2.48
N ILE A 189 -1.55 6.76 -3.54
CA ILE A 189 -2.64 5.80 -3.55
C ILE A 189 -2.06 4.42 -3.24
N ARG A 190 -2.34 3.95 -2.04
CA ARG A 190 -1.96 2.62 -1.54
C ARG A 190 -3.17 1.72 -1.53
N GLN A 191 -2.92 0.42 -1.62
CA GLN A 191 -3.93 -0.61 -1.38
C GLN A 191 -5.19 -0.36 -2.23
N THR A 192 -5.04 -0.45 -3.55
CA THR A 192 -6.14 -0.25 -4.52
C THR A 192 -7.32 -1.20 -4.30
N SER A 193 -7.14 -2.27 -3.52
CA SER A 193 -8.22 -3.16 -3.05
C SER A 193 -9.17 -2.54 -2.02
N SER A 194 -8.82 -1.40 -1.41
CA SER A 194 -9.70 -0.67 -0.49
C SER A 194 -10.97 -0.19 -1.20
N SER A 195 -12.12 -0.33 -0.53
CA SER A 195 -13.41 0.14 -1.05
C SER A 195 -13.43 1.63 -1.35
N HIS A 196 -12.58 2.42 -0.69
CA HIS A 196 -12.41 3.86 -0.94
C HIS A 196 -12.05 4.16 -2.39
N TRP A 197 -11.14 3.39 -2.99
CA TRP A 197 -10.65 3.65 -4.33
C TRP A 197 -11.57 3.15 -5.44
N ARG A 198 -12.49 2.24 -5.10
CA ARG A 198 -13.37 1.55 -6.05
C ARG A 198 -14.05 2.45 -7.08
N PRO A 199 -14.52 3.67 -6.75
CA PRO A 199 -15.12 4.58 -7.73
C PRO A 199 -14.16 5.05 -8.83
N TRP A 200 -12.84 4.99 -8.60
CA TRP A 200 -11.82 5.58 -9.47
C TRP A 200 -10.84 4.56 -10.07
N LEU A 201 -11.13 3.25 -9.98
CA LEU A 201 -10.24 2.22 -10.56
C LEU A 201 -10.48 1.98 -12.06
N GLY A 202 -11.57 2.53 -12.60
CA GLY A 202 -11.91 2.45 -14.02
C GLY A 202 -10.92 3.19 -14.93
N PRO A 203 -10.77 2.81 -16.20
CA PRO A 203 -9.88 3.47 -17.16
C PRO A 203 -10.10 4.98 -17.31
N GLU A 204 -11.33 5.45 -17.16
CA GLU A 204 -11.72 6.86 -17.21
C GLU A 204 -11.05 7.70 -16.13
N HIS A 205 -10.68 7.08 -15.01
CA HIS A 205 -10.02 7.73 -13.88
C HIS A 205 -8.51 7.53 -13.86
N ARG A 206 -7.92 6.87 -14.86
CA ARG A 206 -6.45 6.69 -14.93
C ARG A 206 -5.78 7.92 -15.52
N CYS A 207 -4.63 8.27 -14.99
CA CYS A 207 -3.77 9.30 -15.54
C CYS A 207 -2.29 8.90 -15.47
N LEU A 208 -1.49 9.55 -16.31
CA LEU A 208 -0.05 9.56 -16.24
C LEU A 208 0.37 10.86 -15.56
N VAL A 209 1.22 10.76 -14.53
CA VAL A 209 1.77 11.92 -13.82
C VAL A 209 3.22 12.13 -14.28
N PRO A 210 3.50 13.12 -15.15
CA PRO A 210 4.82 13.37 -15.67
C PRO A 210 5.79 13.80 -14.57
N PHE A 211 7.01 13.27 -14.57
CA PHE A 211 8.07 13.68 -13.66
C PHE A 211 9.46 13.59 -14.30
N THR A 212 10.42 14.27 -13.70
CA THR A 212 11.87 14.23 -14.02
C THR A 212 12.74 13.77 -12.86
N SER A 213 12.28 14.02 -11.63
CA SER A 213 12.87 13.46 -10.41
C SER A 213 11.82 13.45 -9.30
N PHE A 214 12.01 12.62 -8.28
CA PHE A 214 11.19 12.65 -7.06
C PHE A 214 12.06 12.61 -5.82
N ALA A 215 11.51 12.99 -4.69
CA ALA A 215 12.24 12.99 -3.43
C ALA A 215 11.56 12.12 -2.38
N GLU A 216 12.37 11.38 -1.63
CA GLU A 216 11.99 10.77 -0.36
C GLU A 216 12.78 11.41 0.77
N ASN A 217 12.23 11.45 1.97
CA ASN A 217 12.94 12.00 3.11
C ASN A 217 13.76 10.91 3.80
N GLU A 218 15.07 11.10 3.89
CA GLU A 218 15.97 10.22 4.65
C GLU A 218 15.84 10.53 6.14
N THR A 219 15.74 9.53 7.00
CA THR A 219 15.79 9.77 8.45
C THR A 219 17.23 9.67 8.93
N LEU A 220 17.85 10.82 9.22
CA LEU A 220 19.20 10.88 9.76
C LEU A 220 19.22 10.59 11.26
N ALA A 221 20.40 10.23 11.78
CA ALA A 221 20.59 9.88 13.20
C ALA A 221 20.24 11.02 14.18
N ASP A 222 20.29 12.27 13.71
CA ASP A 222 19.90 13.47 14.46
C ASP A 222 18.38 13.73 14.44
N GLY A 223 17.61 12.88 13.77
CA GLY A 223 16.16 13.00 13.60
C GLY A 223 15.74 13.96 12.49
N SER A 224 16.68 14.60 11.79
CA SER A 224 16.37 15.42 10.62
C SER A 224 15.93 14.55 9.43
N ARG A 225 15.17 15.18 8.53
CA ARG A 225 14.51 14.51 7.40
C ARG A 225 14.72 15.24 6.07
N PRO A 226 15.98 15.40 5.61
CA PRO A 226 16.24 16.07 4.35
C PRO A 226 15.70 15.27 3.15
N PRO A 227 15.28 15.95 2.06
CA PRO A 227 14.87 15.28 0.84
C PRO A 227 16.09 14.73 0.09
N VAL A 228 16.06 13.43 -0.21
CA VAL A 228 16.97 12.75 -1.13
C VAL A 228 16.28 12.61 -2.48
N TRP A 229 16.91 13.13 -3.54
CA TRP A 229 16.35 13.15 -4.89
C TRP A 229 16.77 11.96 -5.72
N PHE A 230 15.79 11.33 -6.37
CA PHE A 230 15.95 10.22 -7.29
C PHE A 230 15.59 10.66 -8.71
N ALA A 231 16.43 10.28 -9.67
CA ALA A 231 16.18 10.37 -11.09
C ALA A 231 16.74 9.10 -11.76
N PHE A 232 16.32 8.80 -12.99
CA PHE A 232 16.89 7.68 -13.74
C PHE A 232 18.38 7.85 -14.01
N ASP A 233 18.78 9.06 -14.38
CA ASP A 233 20.16 9.46 -14.62
C ASP A 233 20.30 10.99 -14.51
N GLU A 234 21.51 11.51 -14.71
CA GLU A 234 21.81 12.94 -14.67
C GLU A 234 21.04 13.76 -15.73
N THR A 235 20.65 13.14 -16.85
CA THR A 235 19.89 13.82 -17.89
C THR A 235 18.46 14.10 -17.42
N ARG A 236 17.92 13.31 -16.47
CA ARG A 236 16.54 13.40 -15.97
C ARG A 236 15.51 13.28 -17.10
N PRO A 237 15.41 12.11 -17.75
CA PRO A 237 14.46 11.90 -18.84
C PRO A 237 13.02 12.10 -18.34
N LEU A 238 12.11 12.37 -19.27
CA LEU A 238 10.68 12.38 -18.98
C LEU A 238 10.22 10.96 -18.68
N ALA A 239 9.54 10.79 -17.55
CA ALA A 239 8.88 9.55 -17.19
C ALA A 239 7.53 9.82 -16.52
N PHE A 240 6.80 8.76 -16.18
CA PHE A 240 5.44 8.88 -15.64
C PHE A 240 5.24 8.01 -14.41
N PHE A 241 4.58 8.56 -13.38
CA PHE A 241 3.93 7.73 -12.38
C PHE A 241 2.56 7.26 -12.91
N ALA A 242 2.18 6.03 -12.58
CA ALA A 242 0.83 5.55 -12.75
C ALA A 242 -0.09 6.23 -11.73
N GLY A 243 -1.12 6.94 -12.17
CA GLY A 243 -2.01 7.68 -11.28
C GLY A 243 -3.49 7.49 -11.52
N LEU A 244 -4.26 7.99 -10.55
CA LEU A 244 -5.71 8.14 -10.64
C LEU A 244 -6.08 9.61 -10.53
N TRP A 245 -7.20 9.99 -11.12
CA TRP A 245 -7.75 11.34 -11.08
C TRP A 245 -9.26 11.33 -10.92
N ALA A 246 -9.80 12.41 -10.33
CA ALA A 246 -11.24 12.61 -10.18
C ALA A 246 -11.60 14.09 -10.02
N THR A 247 -12.76 14.50 -10.53
CA THR A 247 -13.36 15.77 -10.16
C THR A 247 -14.06 15.63 -8.81
N TRP A 248 -13.73 16.50 -7.85
CA TRP A 248 -14.26 16.40 -6.49
C TRP A 248 -14.42 17.77 -5.83
N THR A 249 -15.48 17.91 -5.03
CA THR A 249 -15.72 19.10 -4.21
C THR A 249 -15.23 18.87 -2.78
N SER A 250 -14.27 19.68 -2.32
CA SER A 250 -13.78 19.62 -0.95
C SER A 250 -13.26 20.97 -0.47
N THR A 251 -13.20 21.17 0.85
CA THR A 251 -12.51 22.32 1.44
C THR A 251 -11.04 21.95 1.65
N ARG A 252 -10.13 22.51 0.85
CA ARG A 252 -8.69 22.22 0.92
C ARG A 252 -7.97 23.09 1.93
N LYS A 253 -8.37 24.37 1.99
CA LYS A 253 -7.92 25.37 2.95
C LYS A 253 -9.15 26.09 3.51
N VAL A 254 -9.17 26.35 4.81
CA VAL A 254 -10.29 27.04 5.48
C VAL A 254 -10.62 28.38 4.82
N LYS A 255 -9.58 29.14 4.40
CA LYS A 255 -9.74 30.44 3.72
C LYS A 255 -10.28 30.34 2.30
N GLU A 256 -10.08 29.21 1.63
CA GLU A 256 -10.50 28.97 0.24
C GLU A 256 -11.97 28.51 0.18
N GLY A 257 -12.46 27.86 1.24
CA GLY A 257 -13.78 27.27 1.27
C GLY A 257 -13.89 26.02 0.38
N PRO A 258 -15.12 25.51 0.15
CA PRO A 258 -15.36 24.39 -0.75
C PRO A 258 -15.03 24.75 -2.19
N VAL A 259 -14.20 23.93 -2.83
CA VAL A 259 -13.83 24.08 -4.25
C VAL A 259 -14.04 22.76 -4.96
N THR A 260 -14.63 22.81 -6.15
CA THR A 260 -14.64 21.71 -7.10
C THR A 260 -13.39 21.80 -7.96
N ALA A 261 -12.56 20.77 -7.92
CA ALA A 261 -11.32 20.71 -8.68
C ALA A 261 -11.09 19.30 -9.23
N ASP A 262 -10.32 19.23 -10.30
CA ASP A 262 -9.72 17.98 -10.75
C ASP A 262 -8.55 17.65 -9.82
N LEU A 263 -8.69 16.54 -9.12
CA LEU A 263 -7.71 16.01 -8.18
C LEU A 263 -6.98 14.84 -8.82
N PHE A 264 -5.73 14.65 -8.43
CA PHE A 264 -4.98 13.45 -8.80
C PHE A 264 -4.11 12.93 -7.65
N GLY A 265 -3.70 11.69 -7.76
CA GLY A 265 -2.70 11.05 -6.92
C GLY A 265 -2.04 9.93 -7.71
N PHE A 266 -0.90 9.43 -7.26
CA PHE A 266 -0.22 8.34 -7.94
C PHE A 266 -0.12 7.09 -7.09
N LEU A 267 -0.12 5.95 -7.76
CA LEU A 267 0.01 4.63 -7.15
C LEU A 267 1.42 4.47 -6.57
N THR A 268 1.52 3.65 -5.53
CA THR A 268 2.81 3.22 -4.98
C THR A 268 2.99 1.72 -5.12
N THR A 269 4.23 1.27 -5.21
CA THR A 269 4.64 -0.13 -5.29
C THR A 269 5.79 -0.42 -4.32
N THR A 270 6.23 -1.68 -4.26
CA THR A 270 7.42 -2.12 -3.51
C THR A 270 8.67 -1.38 -4.00
N PRO A 271 9.53 -0.86 -3.10
CA PRO A 271 10.70 -0.10 -3.52
C PRO A 271 11.78 -1.00 -4.15
N ASN A 272 12.46 -0.48 -5.17
CA ASN A 272 13.70 -1.05 -5.69
C ASN A 272 14.86 -0.88 -4.69
N ALA A 273 16.05 -1.39 -5.01
CA ALA A 273 17.21 -1.34 -4.12
C ALA A 273 17.59 0.11 -3.70
N GLU A 274 17.64 1.03 -4.67
CA GLU A 274 18.01 2.43 -4.45
C GLU A 274 17.04 3.16 -3.52
N VAL A 275 15.74 3.10 -3.83
CA VAL A 275 14.73 3.79 -3.02
C VAL A 275 14.58 3.13 -1.66
N ARG A 276 14.73 1.79 -1.57
CA ARG A 276 14.61 1.05 -0.30
C ARG A 276 15.66 1.46 0.72
N ALA A 277 16.86 1.84 0.27
CA ALA A 277 17.92 2.30 1.16
C ALA A 277 17.55 3.58 1.92
N VAL A 278 16.72 4.44 1.32
CA VAL A 278 16.26 5.70 1.93
C VAL A 278 14.86 5.55 2.53
N HIS A 279 13.96 4.87 1.82
CA HIS A 279 12.58 4.67 2.20
C HIS A 279 12.12 3.21 1.97
N PRO A 280 12.16 2.34 3.00
CA PRO A 280 11.98 0.90 2.81
C PRO A 280 10.54 0.44 2.53
N LYS A 281 9.53 1.31 2.76
CA LYS A 281 8.11 0.90 2.74
C LYS A 281 7.45 0.90 1.36
N ALA A 282 7.80 1.82 0.47
CA ALA A 282 7.21 1.90 -0.87
C ALA A 282 8.04 2.82 -1.77
N MET A 283 7.69 2.86 -3.06
CA MET A 283 8.10 3.91 -4.00
C MET A 283 6.91 4.25 -4.91
N PRO A 284 6.90 5.39 -5.60
CA PRO A 284 5.94 5.64 -6.67
C PRO A 284 5.97 4.53 -7.73
N ALA A 285 4.81 4.12 -8.26
CA ALA A 285 4.74 3.18 -9.36
C ALA A 285 5.13 3.89 -10.66
N ILE A 286 6.34 3.64 -11.14
CA ILE A 286 6.91 4.28 -12.33
C ILE A 286 6.64 3.41 -13.56
N LEU A 287 6.14 4.03 -14.63
CA LEU A 287 5.95 3.41 -15.94
C LEU A 287 7.21 3.66 -16.78
N THR A 288 7.93 2.59 -17.10
CA THR A 288 9.23 2.64 -17.80
C THR A 288 9.13 2.36 -19.29
N GLU A 289 7.99 1.88 -19.77
CA GLU A 289 7.73 1.54 -21.16
C GLU A 289 6.44 2.24 -21.65
N PRO A 290 6.36 2.65 -22.93
CA PRO A 290 5.20 3.34 -23.51
C PRO A 290 3.93 2.48 -23.62
#